data_AF-A0A1C0SXA7-F1
#
_entry.id   AF-A0A1C0SXA7-F1
#
_cell.length_a   1.000
_cell.length_b   1.000
_cell.length_c   1.000
_cell.angle_alpha   90.00
_cell.angle_beta   90.00
_cell.angle_gamma   90.00
#
_symmetry.space_group_name_H-M   'P 1'
#
loop_
_entity.id
_entity.type
_entity.pdbx_description
1 polymer ?
#
loop_
_entity_poly.entity_id
_entity_poly.type
_entity_poly.pdbx_seq_one_letter_code
_entity_poly.pdbx_strand_id
1 'polypeptide(L)'
;MPHRKRLKDYLAELSIEERTPERIIECLTICLSKRPELIEDLSPGKTLVRRKMTVAERIQTASKASGAASKAAADERYEQILPVIEGVLLENPEASLAEIKRALDNSGLTPVRAAKWNRASVNYILQRAGIRAKDQP
;
A
#
# COMPACT_ATOMS: atom_id res chain seq x y z
N MET A 1 -23.88 -36.59 -8.12
CA MET A 1 -22.72 -35.85 -7.56
C MET A 1 -23.28 -34.77 -6.65
N PRO A 2 -23.14 -34.83 -5.32
CA PRO A 2 -23.63 -33.75 -4.46
C PRO A 2 -22.87 -32.46 -4.83
N HIS A 3 -23.60 -31.37 -5.12
CA HIS A 3 -23.00 -30.08 -5.42
C HIS A 3 -22.12 -29.63 -4.26
N ARG A 4 -20.80 -29.64 -4.45
CA ARG A 4 -19.86 -29.12 -3.45
C ARG A 4 -20.02 -27.61 -3.38
N LYS A 5 -20.60 -27.13 -2.27
CA LYS A 5 -20.77 -25.70 -1.99
C LYS A 5 -19.42 -24.96 -2.07
N ARG A 6 -19.37 -23.89 -2.87
CA ARG A 6 -18.23 -23.00 -3.17
C ARG A 6 -18.23 -21.79 -2.23
N LEU A 7 -17.13 -21.05 -2.12
CA LEU A 7 -17.06 -19.84 -1.26
C LEU A 7 -18.14 -18.81 -1.60
N LYS A 8 -18.39 -18.58 -2.89
CA LYS A 8 -19.43 -17.66 -3.34
C LYS A 8 -20.82 -18.01 -2.79
N ASP A 9 -21.10 -19.29 -2.58
CA ASP A 9 -22.39 -19.76 -2.08
C ASP A 9 -22.54 -19.45 -0.58
N TYR A 10 -21.44 -19.37 0.17
CA TYR A 10 -21.45 -18.93 1.57
C TYR A 10 -21.58 -17.41 1.70
N LEU A 11 -20.96 -16.65 0.80
CA LEU A 11 -21.13 -15.19 0.76
C LEU A 11 -22.53 -14.79 0.29
N ALA A 12 -23.16 -15.61 -0.55
CA ALA A 12 -24.53 -15.38 -1.02
C ALA A 12 -25.57 -15.53 0.11
N GLU A 13 -25.26 -16.25 1.18
CA GLU A 13 -26.12 -16.39 2.36
C GLU A 13 -26.16 -15.15 3.25
N LEU A 14 -25.18 -14.25 3.11
CA LEU A 14 -25.22 -12.94 3.75
C LEU A 14 -26.23 -12.05 3.03
N SER A 15 -27.09 -11.39 3.81
CA SER A 15 -27.99 -10.36 3.26
C SER A 15 -27.17 -9.23 2.65
N ILE A 16 -27.76 -8.44 1.75
CA ILE A 16 -27.02 -7.37 1.06
C ILE A 16 -26.50 -6.34 2.08
N GLU A 17 -27.30 -6.06 3.11
CA GLU A 17 -27.00 -5.13 4.20
C GLU A 17 -25.84 -5.61 5.08
N GLU A 18 -25.64 -6.93 5.18
CA GLU A 18 -24.57 -7.54 5.97
C GLU A 18 -23.25 -7.68 5.21
N ARG A 19 -23.20 -7.37 3.90
CA ARG A 19 -21.99 -7.52 3.07
C ARG A 19 -21.01 -6.37 3.24
N THR A 20 -20.68 -6.03 4.49
CA THR A 20 -19.57 -5.12 4.78
C THR A 20 -18.22 -5.84 4.55
N PRO A 21 -17.13 -5.10 4.26
CA PRO A 21 -15.80 -5.70 4.12
C PRO A 21 -15.40 -6.58 5.30
N GLU A 22 -15.70 -6.13 6.53
CA GLU A 22 -15.37 -6.83 7.77
C GLU A 22 -16.12 -8.15 7.87
N ARG A 23 -17.43 -8.13 7.57
CA ARG A 23 -18.29 -9.31 7.64
C ARG A 23 -17.95 -10.34 6.56
N ILE A 24 -17.57 -9.87 5.38
CA ILE A 24 -17.06 -10.72 4.30
C ILE A 24 -15.76 -11.42 4.73
N ILE A 25 -14.80 -10.67 5.30
CA ILE A 25 -13.53 -11.24 5.79
C ILE A 25 -13.80 -12.26 6.90
N GLU A 26 -14.70 -11.97 7.82
CA GLU A 26 -15.08 -12.88 8.90
C GLU A 26 -15.70 -14.18 8.34
N CYS A 27 -16.65 -14.06 7.40
CA CYS A 27 -17.28 -15.22 6.76
C CYS A 27 -16.26 -16.09 6.02
N LEU A 28 -15.35 -15.48 5.26
CA LEU A 28 -14.25 -16.18 4.59
C LEU A 28 -13.34 -16.90 5.60
N THR A 29 -12.99 -16.24 6.70
CA THR A 29 -12.14 -16.81 7.76
C THR A 29 -12.80 -18.03 8.39
N ILE A 30 -14.08 -17.95 8.73
CA ILE A 30 -14.86 -19.07 9.28
C ILE A 30 -14.92 -20.22 8.25
N CYS A 31 -15.24 -19.92 6.99
CA CYS A 31 -15.34 -20.93 5.94
C CYS A 31 -14.01 -21.67 5.73
N LEU A 32 -12.90 -20.94 5.56
CA LEU A 32 -11.58 -21.53 5.33
C LEU A 32 -11.04 -22.25 6.57
N SER A 33 -11.48 -21.88 7.77
CA SER A 33 -11.15 -22.62 9.00
C SER A 33 -11.81 -24.00 9.07
N LYS A 34 -13.03 -24.14 8.52
CA LYS A 34 -13.78 -25.41 8.52
C LYS A 34 -13.50 -26.25 7.28
N ARG A 35 -13.28 -25.58 6.14
CA ARG A 35 -13.14 -26.17 4.80
C ARG A 35 -11.95 -25.55 4.06
N PRO A 36 -10.71 -25.92 4.41
CA PRO A 36 -9.50 -25.32 3.87
C PRO A 36 -9.34 -25.53 2.35
N GLU A 37 -10.00 -26.54 1.78
CA GLU A 37 -10.04 -26.78 0.33
C GLU A 37 -10.60 -25.60 -0.48
N LEU A 38 -11.42 -24.75 0.15
CA LEU A 38 -12.18 -23.71 -0.50
C LEU A 38 -11.27 -22.57 -0.95
N ILE A 39 -10.01 -22.57 -0.50
CA ILE A 39 -8.98 -21.65 -0.97
C ILE A 39 -8.77 -21.75 -2.48
N GLU A 40 -9.04 -22.89 -3.12
CA GLU A 40 -8.92 -23.05 -4.57
C GLU A 40 -9.87 -22.12 -5.34
N ASP A 41 -10.99 -21.72 -4.73
CA ASP A 41 -11.92 -20.76 -5.33
C ASP A 41 -11.34 -19.34 -5.38
N LEU A 42 -10.43 -18.99 -4.44
CA LEU A 42 -9.74 -17.69 -4.39
C LEU A 42 -8.36 -17.73 -5.06
N SER A 43 -7.68 -18.87 -4.98
CA SER A 43 -6.33 -19.08 -5.46
C SER A 43 -6.21 -20.48 -6.06
N PRO A 44 -6.57 -20.65 -7.34
CA PRO A 44 -6.58 -21.96 -8.00
C PRO A 44 -5.22 -22.67 -7.92
N GLY A 45 -5.25 -23.97 -7.66
CA GLY A 45 -4.04 -24.80 -7.52
C GLY A 45 -3.26 -24.58 -6.22
N LYS A 46 -3.83 -23.85 -5.25
CA LYS A 46 -3.26 -23.71 -3.90
C LYS A 46 -4.06 -24.52 -2.90
N THR A 47 -3.37 -24.98 -1.85
CA THR A 47 -4.00 -25.68 -0.72
C THR A 47 -3.55 -25.04 0.58
N LEU A 48 -4.48 -24.86 1.52
CA LEU A 48 -4.14 -24.40 2.86
C LEU A 48 -3.52 -25.53 3.67
N VAL A 49 -2.25 -25.38 4.01
CA VAL A 49 -1.52 -26.32 4.87
C VAL A 49 -1.38 -25.71 6.26
N ARG A 50 -1.96 -26.37 7.27
CA ARG A 50 -1.76 -25.98 8.66
C ARG A 50 -0.42 -26.53 9.16
N ARG A 51 0.63 -25.73 9.03
CA ARG A 51 1.92 -25.98 9.69
C ARG A 51 2.34 -24.78 10.51
N LYS A 52 3.04 -25.05 11.62
CA LYS A 52 3.72 -23.98 12.35
C LYS A 52 4.82 -23.43 11.45
N MET A 53 4.82 -22.12 11.25
CA MET A 53 5.94 -21.46 10.58
C MET A 53 7.19 -21.56 11.44
N THR A 54 8.32 -21.82 10.79
CA THR A 54 9.63 -21.70 11.45
C THR A 54 9.88 -20.24 11.84
N VAL A 55 10.85 -20.00 12.73
CA VAL A 55 11.27 -18.63 13.11
C VAL A 55 11.71 -17.84 11.87
N ALA A 56 12.50 -18.47 10.98
CA ALA A 56 12.99 -17.83 9.75
C ALA A 56 11.84 -17.41 8.82
N GLU A 57 10.86 -18.28 8.60
CA GLU A 57 9.70 -17.98 7.75
C GLU A 57 8.83 -16.87 8.35
N ARG A 58 8.68 -16.84 9.69
CA ARG A 58 7.96 -15.76 10.39
C ARG A 58 8.66 -14.42 10.18
N ILE A 59 9.98 -14.36 10.36
CA ILE A 59 10.77 -13.15 10.13
C ILE A 59 10.65 -12.70 8.67
N GLN A 60 10.77 -13.62 7.71
CA GLN A 60 10.64 -13.29 6.30
C GLN A 60 9.27 -12.73 5.95
N THR A 61 8.20 -13.32 6.48
CA THR A 61 6.83 -12.88 6.24
C THR A 61 6.56 -11.52 6.88
N ALA A 62 7.01 -11.32 8.12
CA ALA A 62 6.91 -10.03 8.81
C ALA A 62 7.69 -8.94 8.08
N SER A 63 8.90 -9.25 7.58
CA SER A 63 9.71 -8.32 6.79
C SER A 63 9.03 -7.93 5.47
N LYS A 64 8.46 -8.89 4.75
CA LYS A 64 7.67 -8.61 3.53
C LYS A 64 6.46 -7.73 3.81
N ALA A 65 5.71 -8.03 4.87
CA ALA A 65 4.54 -7.25 5.28
C ALA A 65 4.94 -5.81 5.68
N SER A 66 6.01 -5.67 6.46
CA SER A 66 6.55 -4.35 6.85
C SER A 66 7.04 -3.55 5.65
N GLY A 67 7.70 -4.20 4.69
CA GLY A 67 8.12 -3.57 3.42
C GLY A 67 6.93 -3.06 2.60
N ALA A 68 5.87 -3.86 2.49
CA ALA A 68 4.64 -3.46 1.78
C ALA A 68 3.94 -2.27 2.48
N ALA A 69 3.82 -2.31 3.80
CA ALA A 69 3.25 -1.20 4.58
C ALA A 69 4.09 0.08 4.45
N SER A 70 5.42 -0.05 4.51
CA SER A 70 6.35 1.08 4.33
C SER A 70 6.23 1.70 2.94
N LYS A 71 6.05 0.87 1.90
CA LYS A 71 5.83 1.34 0.53
C LYS A 71 4.50 2.08 0.42
N ALA A 72 3.41 1.51 0.94
CA ALA A 72 2.09 2.14 0.91
C ALA A 72 2.11 3.52 1.59
N ALA A 73 2.74 3.63 2.77
CA ALA A 73 2.89 4.91 3.47
C ALA A 73 3.79 5.91 2.71
N ALA A 74 4.78 5.43 1.96
CA ALA A 74 5.61 6.28 1.11
C ALA A 74 4.83 6.78 -0.13
N ASP A 75 3.96 5.93 -0.69
CA ASP A 75 3.12 6.26 -1.84
C ASP A 75 2.03 7.26 -1.46
N GLU A 76 1.33 7.06 -0.34
CA GLU A 76 0.34 8.01 0.19
C GLU A 76 0.97 9.39 0.43
N ARG A 77 2.17 9.42 1.01
CA ARG A 77 2.88 10.68 1.24
C ARG A 77 3.31 11.34 -0.06
N TYR A 78 3.73 10.55 -1.04
CA TYR A 78 4.08 11.04 -2.37
C TYR A 78 2.89 11.74 -3.03
N GLU A 79 1.69 11.16 -2.93
CA GLU A 79 0.44 11.76 -3.42
C GLU A 79 0.11 13.10 -2.73
N GLN A 80 0.44 13.26 -1.45
CA GLN A 80 0.25 14.53 -0.73
C GLN A 80 1.28 15.60 -1.11
N ILE A 81 2.51 15.19 -1.42
CA ILE A 81 3.63 16.11 -1.70
C ILE A 81 3.60 16.63 -3.13
N LEU A 82 3.24 15.78 -4.09
CA LEU A 82 3.32 16.11 -5.51
C LEU A 82 2.56 17.40 -5.89
N PRO A 83 1.33 17.65 -5.42
CA PRO A 83 0.60 18.89 -5.72
C PRO A 83 1.33 20.16 -5.24
N VAL A 84 2.06 20.09 -4.12
CA VAL A 84 2.85 21.24 -3.62
C VAL A 84 4.00 21.54 -4.58
N ILE A 85 4.69 20.50 -5.06
CA ILE A 85 5.79 20.64 -6.01
C ILE A 85 5.28 21.17 -7.35
N GLU A 86 4.19 20.62 -7.86
CA GLU A 86 3.55 21.07 -9.10
C GLU A 86 3.09 22.51 -9.00
N GLY A 87 2.51 22.94 -7.87
CA GLY A 87 2.15 24.33 -7.62
C GLY A 87 3.34 25.28 -7.72
N VAL A 88 4.47 24.93 -7.10
CA VAL A 88 5.71 25.72 -7.18
C VAL A 88 6.21 25.83 -8.62
N LEU A 89 6.17 24.73 -9.38
CA LEU A 89 6.65 24.72 -10.76
C LEU A 89 5.68 25.40 -11.73
N LEU A 90 4.39 25.45 -11.41
CA LEU A 90 3.41 26.22 -12.18
C LEU A 90 3.65 27.72 -12.02
N GLU A 91 3.97 28.17 -10.81
CA GLU A 91 4.30 29.57 -10.52
C GLU A 91 5.68 29.96 -11.07
N ASN A 92 6.65 29.06 -10.97
CA ASN A 92 8.00 29.23 -11.47
C ASN A 92 8.54 27.93 -12.08
N PRO A 93 8.41 27.77 -13.41
CA PRO A 93 8.92 26.58 -14.12
C PRO A 93 10.43 26.35 -13.96
N GLU A 94 11.18 27.41 -13.65
CA GLU A 94 12.63 27.40 -13.44
C GLU A 94 13.01 27.26 -11.95
N ALA A 95 12.08 26.82 -11.09
CA ALA A 95 12.34 26.66 -9.67
C ALA A 95 13.50 25.68 -9.43
N SER A 96 14.43 26.12 -8.60
CA SER A 96 15.54 25.33 -8.09
C SER A 96 15.07 24.30 -7.07
N LEU A 97 15.87 23.25 -6.86
CA LEU A 97 15.63 22.27 -5.79
C LEU A 97 15.54 22.92 -4.39
N ALA A 98 16.20 24.07 -4.19
CA ALA A 98 16.18 24.80 -2.91
C ALA A 98 14.87 25.57 -2.68
N GLU A 99 14.22 26.04 -3.75
CA GLU A 99 12.90 26.69 -3.68
C GLU A 99 11.81 25.66 -3.44
N ILE A 100 11.83 24.55 -4.18
CA ILE A 100 10.91 23.42 -3.98
C ILE A 100 11.03 22.90 -2.54
N LYS A 101 12.25 22.71 -2.04
CA LYS A 101 12.49 22.32 -0.64
C LYS A 101 11.86 23.31 0.35
N ARG A 102 12.03 24.62 0.13
CA ARG A 102 11.47 25.65 1.03
C ARG A 102 9.94 25.63 1.02
N ALA A 103 9.32 25.47 -0.14
CA ALA A 103 7.88 25.31 -0.23
C ALA A 103 7.39 24.08 0.55
N LEU A 104 8.09 22.95 0.43
CA LEU A 104 7.76 21.73 1.19
C LEU A 104 7.95 21.91 2.70
N ASP A 105 9.05 22.53 3.15
CA ASP A 105 9.27 22.84 4.57
C ASP A 105 8.15 23.76 5.13
N ASN A 106 7.60 24.66 4.30
CA ASN A 106 6.52 25.58 4.68
C ASN A 106 5.11 24.98 4.55
N SER A 107 4.95 23.85 3.87
CA SER A 107 3.65 23.19 3.65
C SER A 107 3.10 22.46 4.88
N GLY A 108 3.91 22.32 5.94
CA GLY A 108 3.59 21.52 7.11
C GLY A 108 3.76 20.00 6.91
N LEU A 109 4.07 19.56 5.69
CA LEU A 109 4.37 18.15 5.38
C LEU A 109 5.78 17.79 5.85
N THR A 110 5.90 16.69 6.61
CA THR A 110 7.17 16.26 7.18
C THR A 110 7.77 15.05 6.46
N PRO A 111 9.10 14.99 6.31
CA PRO A 111 9.78 13.80 5.81
C PRO A 111 9.76 12.66 6.83
N VAL A 112 9.96 11.42 6.34
CA VAL A 112 9.77 10.18 7.13
C VAL A 112 10.65 10.10 8.38
N ARG A 113 11.90 10.60 8.30
CA ARG A 113 12.92 10.41 9.35
C ARG A 113 13.61 11.70 9.77
N ALA A 114 13.08 12.86 9.36
CA ALA A 114 13.75 14.13 9.57
C ALA A 114 12.74 15.25 9.84
N ALA A 115 13.20 16.30 10.53
CA ALA A 115 12.40 17.49 10.79
C ALA A 115 12.26 18.40 9.56
N LYS A 116 13.14 18.26 8.56
CA LYS A 116 13.17 19.09 7.35
C LYS A 116 13.47 18.27 6.11
N TRP A 117 12.98 18.73 4.97
CA TRP A 117 13.27 18.14 3.67
C TRP A 117 14.75 18.27 3.35
N ASN A 118 15.31 17.31 2.60
CA ASN A 118 16.68 17.40 2.11
C ASN A 118 16.68 17.34 0.58
N ARG A 119 17.74 17.87 -0.05
CA ARG A 119 17.83 17.99 -1.51
C ARG A 119 17.73 16.64 -2.21
N ALA A 120 18.31 15.58 -1.63
CA ALA A 120 18.28 14.24 -2.20
C ALA A 120 16.86 13.65 -2.22
N SER A 121 16.10 13.81 -1.15
CA SER A 121 14.70 13.37 -1.07
C SER A 121 13.82 14.11 -2.07
N VAL A 122 13.98 15.43 -2.19
CA VAL A 122 13.24 16.23 -3.18
C VAL A 122 13.60 15.81 -4.60
N ASN A 123 14.90 15.60 -4.89
CA ASN A 123 15.37 15.11 -6.17
C ASN A 123 14.77 13.74 -6.52
N TYR A 124 14.71 12.81 -5.56
CA TYR A 124 14.12 11.49 -5.76
C TYR A 124 12.62 11.58 -6.10
N ILE A 125 11.87 12.45 -5.41
CA ILE A 125 10.44 12.66 -5.68
C ILE A 125 10.23 13.20 -7.09
N LEU A 126 11.04 14.18 -7.51
CA LEU A 126 10.98 14.75 -8.86
C LEU A 126 11.30 13.70 -9.94
N GLN A 127 12.36 12.90 -9.74
CA GLN A 127 12.71 11.81 -10.65
C GLN A 127 11.57 10.78 -10.77
N ARG A 128 10.94 10.42 -9.64
CA ARG A 128 9.79 9.51 -9.63
C ARG A 128 8.59 10.09 -10.38
N ALA A 129 8.40 11.41 -10.31
CA ALA A 129 7.33 12.12 -11.01
C ALA A 129 7.61 12.34 -12.51
N GLY A 130 8.85 12.09 -12.98
CA GLY A 130 9.27 12.46 -14.33
C GLY A 130 9.40 13.97 -14.54
N ILE A 131 9.54 14.73 -13.46
CA ILE A 131 9.65 16.19 -13.46
C ILE A 131 11.10 16.60 -13.29
N ARG A 132 11.52 17.67 -13.97
CA ARG A 132 12.88 18.21 -13.89
C ARG A 132 12.91 19.61 -13.27
N ALA A 133 13.74 19.80 -12.24
CA ALA A 133 14.06 21.11 -11.69
C ALA A 133 15.32 21.69 -12.36
N LYS A 134 15.48 23.02 -12.29
CA LYS A 134 16.58 23.75 -12.96
C LYS A 134 17.98 23.23 -12.61
N ASP A 135 18.24 23.04 -11.32
CA ASP A 135 19.56 22.63 -10.81
C ASP A 135 19.63 21.13 -10.49
N GLN A 136 18.85 20.33 -11.21
CA GLN A 136 18.84 18.88 -11.03
C GLN A 136 20.03 18.25 -11.76
N PRO A 137 20.91 17.52 -11.06
CA PRO A 137 22.07 16.87 -11.68
C PRO A 137 21.65 15.83 -12.73
#